data_AF-A0A4U6T6X3-F1
#
_entry.id   AF-A0A4U6T6X3-F1
#
_cell.length_a   1.000
_cell.length_b   1.000
_cell.length_c   1.000
_cell.angle_alpha   90.00
_cell.angle_beta   90.00
_cell.angle_gamma   90.00
#
_symmetry.space_group_name_H-M   'P 1'
#
loop_
_entity.id
_entity.type
_entity.pdbx_description
1 polymer ?
#
loop_
_entity_poly.entity_id
_entity_poly.type
_entity_poly.pdbx_seq_one_letter_code
_entity_poly.pdbx_strand_id
1 'polypeptide(L)'
;MEAGEAAGALLFVLAVAAAVAAAAATGAVSFTYLASVGSAGPSPASSSGGWRGAWAWVRSRAVAPALQAVVWACMVMSVMLVVEATYNCAVSVGVKLLGWKPERRFKWEPLAGDGDEEKGDAAAAAAAAYPMVMVQIPMYNELEVYKLSIGAACELKWPKERLIVQVLDDSTDPSIKNLVEKECENWSSKGVNVKYATRIGHKGFKAGALKKGMEWDYAKQCEYIALFDADYQPEPDFLLRTVPFLMHNSNVALVQARWVFVNDRASLLTRIQKTFLDYHFKVEQEAGSATFAFFSFNGTAGVWRREAINDAGGWKDRTTVEDMDLAVRATLKGWKFVYVGDVRVKSELPSTYEAYCRQQFRWACGSANLFRKMAWEVLVAKLLPGATSRRPHCRLHSLQYYHPCFRHDPRSLPTSLGCRLHSYSTHRRHRHKKPRKSAYYAVVDFVRECHVHASPKSGSSRSARAARV
;
A
#
# COMPACT_ATOMS: atom_id res chain seq x y z
N MET A 1 6.88 23.54 8.60
CA MET A 1 7.45 22.24 9.03
C MET A 1 7.64 22.36 10.52
N GLU A 2 6.92 21.60 11.31
CA GLU A 2 7.17 21.61 12.76
C GLU A 2 8.59 21.07 13.00
N ALA A 3 9.32 21.64 13.95
CA ALA A 3 10.74 21.35 14.15
C ALA A 3 11.06 19.85 14.32
N GLY A 4 10.10 19.06 14.85
CA GLY A 4 10.22 17.61 14.99
C GLY A 4 10.18 16.82 13.67
N GLU A 5 9.58 17.38 12.61
CA GLU A 5 9.39 16.69 11.32
C GLU A 5 10.65 16.74 10.46
N ALA A 6 11.34 17.88 10.48
CA ALA A 6 12.66 18.04 9.87
C ALA A 6 13.69 17.13 10.56
N ALA A 7 13.59 17.07 11.90
CA ALA A 7 14.46 16.24 12.72
C ALA A 7 14.29 14.76 12.39
N GLY A 8 13.07 14.25 12.17
CA GLY A 8 12.83 12.85 11.82
C GLY A 8 13.41 12.45 10.45
N ALA A 9 13.20 13.27 9.42
CA ALA A 9 13.78 13.02 8.10
C ALA A 9 15.31 13.11 8.11
N LEU A 10 15.86 14.08 8.84
CA LEU A 10 17.29 14.24 9.03
C LEU A 10 17.89 13.08 9.83
N LEU A 11 17.21 12.60 10.88
CA LEU A 11 17.65 11.46 11.69
C LEU A 11 17.72 10.17 10.86
N PHE A 12 16.73 9.95 9.98
CA PHE A 12 16.72 8.79 9.09
C PHE A 12 17.88 8.84 8.09
N VAL A 13 18.10 9.99 7.44
CA VAL A 13 19.23 10.18 6.51
C VAL A 13 20.57 10.01 7.23
N LEU A 14 20.72 10.60 8.42
CA LEU A 14 21.93 10.47 9.24
C LEU A 14 22.16 9.03 9.73
N ALA A 15 21.11 8.31 10.11
CA ALA A 15 21.24 6.92 10.54
C ALA A 15 21.67 5.99 9.39
N VAL A 16 21.12 6.18 8.19
CA VAL A 16 21.53 5.39 7.01
C VAL A 16 22.93 5.79 6.56
N ALA A 17 23.26 7.09 6.53
CA ALA A 17 24.61 7.57 6.23
C ALA A 17 25.64 7.06 7.23
N ALA A 18 25.33 7.04 8.53
CA ALA A 18 26.19 6.51 9.57
C ALA A 18 26.38 4.98 9.44
N ALA A 19 25.33 4.22 9.08
CA ALA A 19 25.44 2.80 8.84
C ALA A 19 26.34 2.48 7.63
N VAL A 20 26.21 3.25 6.54
CA VAL A 20 27.07 3.14 5.36
C VAL A 20 28.51 3.53 5.68
N ALA A 21 28.71 4.63 6.41
CA ALA A 21 30.04 5.10 6.83
C ALA A 21 30.72 4.10 7.79
N ALA A 22 29.97 3.52 8.73
CA ALA A 22 30.49 2.48 9.64
C ALA A 22 30.86 1.20 8.88
N ALA A 23 30.08 0.80 7.89
CA ALA A 23 30.41 -0.34 7.04
C ALA A 23 31.64 -0.10 6.14
N ALA A 24 31.87 1.15 5.71
CA ALA A 24 33.08 1.54 5.00
C ALA A 24 34.31 1.65 5.93
N ALA A 25 34.15 2.20 7.13
CA ALA A 25 35.23 2.46 8.09
C ALA A 25 35.75 1.19 8.79
N THR A 26 34.93 0.16 8.95
CA THR A 26 35.32 -1.12 9.57
C THR A 26 36.19 -2.00 8.67
N GLY A 27 36.46 -1.61 7.41
CA GLY A 27 37.26 -2.40 6.47
C GLY A 27 36.58 -3.72 6.02
N ALA A 28 35.32 -3.95 6.43
CA ALA A 28 34.53 -5.12 6.03
C ALA A 28 34.31 -5.19 4.50
N VAL A 29 34.45 -4.06 3.81
CA VAL A 29 34.45 -3.95 2.35
C VAL A 29 35.79 -3.37 1.89
N SER A 30 36.76 -4.25 1.61
CA SER A 30 38.04 -3.84 1.03
C SER A 30 37.89 -3.60 -0.48
N PHE A 31 37.96 -2.34 -0.91
CA PHE A 31 37.91 -1.93 -2.33
C PHE A 31 39.12 -2.42 -3.15
N THR A 32 40.19 -2.87 -2.48
CA THR A 32 41.46 -3.30 -3.10
C THR A 32 41.44 -4.76 -3.60
N TYR A 33 40.46 -5.57 -3.21
CA TYR A 33 40.46 -7.01 -3.57
C TYR A 33 40.10 -7.29 -5.03
N LEU A 34 39.49 -6.34 -5.75
CA LEU A 34 39.21 -6.49 -7.19
C LEU A 34 40.49 -6.61 -8.03
N ALA A 35 41.63 -6.11 -7.53
CA ALA A 35 42.91 -6.24 -8.21
C ALA A 35 43.63 -7.58 -7.95
N SER A 36 43.28 -8.33 -6.90
CA SER A 36 43.97 -9.57 -6.52
C SER A 36 43.26 -10.86 -6.94
N VAL A 37 42.04 -10.79 -7.50
CA VAL A 37 41.32 -11.97 -8.03
C VAL A 37 42.07 -12.62 -9.23
N GLY A 38 43.09 -11.94 -9.78
CA GLY A 38 44.00 -12.46 -10.80
C GLY A 38 45.22 -13.23 -10.26
N SER A 39 45.58 -13.13 -8.98
CA SER A 39 46.79 -13.81 -8.47
C SER A 39 46.47 -15.23 -8.00
N ALA A 40 47.03 -16.20 -8.73
CA ALA A 40 47.05 -17.64 -8.50
C ALA A 40 46.78 -18.10 -7.05
N GLY A 41 45.55 -18.59 -6.81
CA GLY A 41 45.30 -19.46 -5.65
C GLY A 41 45.95 -20.83 -5.88
N PRO A 42 46.40 -21.53 -4.82
CA PRO A 42 47.11 -22.80 -4.96
C PRO A 42 46.26 -23.83 -5.71
N SER A 43 46.86 -24.49 -6.71
CA SER A 43 46.27 -25.61 -7.42
C SER A 43 45.86 -26.71 -6.43
N PRO A 44 44.78 -27.47 -6.69
CA PRO A 44 44.25 -28.49 -5.78
C PRO A 44 45.21 -29.66 -5.49
N ALA A 45 46.41 -29.66 -6.07
CA ALA A 45 47.34 -30.78 -6.10
C ALA A 45 48.35 -30.84 -4.94
N SER A 46 48.33 -29.93 -3.94
CA SER A 46 49.41 -29.88 -2.93
C SER A 46 49.00 -29.88 -1.45
N SER A 47 47.78 -30.30 -1.09
CA SER A 47 47.43 -30.45 0.34
C SER A 47 46.81 -31.82 0.62
N SER A 48 47.42 -32.55 1.55
CA SER A 48 47.10 -33.89 2.07
C SER A 48 45.74 -33.97 2.81
N GLY A 49 44.67 -33.53 2.17
CA GLY A 49 43.30 -33.60 2.69
C GLY A 49 42.29 -33.29 1.59
N GLY A 50 41.98 -34.28 0.76
CA GLY A 50 41.28 -34.14 -0.53
C GLY A 50 39.96 -33.36 -0.49
N TRP A 51 39.21 -33.38 0.63
CA TRP A 51 37.97 -32.59 0.76
C TRP A 51 38.21 -31.15 1.25
N ARG A 52 39.18 -30.92 2.15
CA ARG A 52 39.48 -29.58 2.69
C ARG A 52 40.13 -28.68 1.66
N GLY A 53 41.03 -29.23 0.84
CA GLY A 53 41.67 -28.50 -0.26
C GLY A 53 40.68 -28.14 -1.37
N ALA A 54 39.83 -29.08 -1.78
CA ALA A 54 38.76 -28.82 -2.75
C ALA A 54 37.77 -27.76 -2.25
N TRP A 55 37.36 -27.83 -0.98
CA TRP A 55 36.50 -26.80 -0.37
C TRP A 55 37.18 -25.43 -0.31
N ALA A 56 38.46 -25.36 0.06
CA ALA A 56 39.20 -24.10 0.09
C ALA A 56 39.30 -23.44 -1.30
N TRP A 57 39.47 -24.25 -2.35
CA TRP A 57 39.49 -23.80 -3.74
C TRP A 57 38.11 -23.28 -4.21
N VAL A 58 37.03 -24.03 -3.97
CA VAL A 58 35.66 -23.59 -4.30
C VAL A 58 35.30 -22.31 -3.54
N ARG A 59 35.68 -22.24 -2.26
CA ARG A 59 35.42 -21.07 -1.41
C ARG A 59 36.12 -19.81 -1.95
N SER A 60 37.39 -19.90 -2.35
CA SER A 60 38.16 -18.74 -2.82
C SER A 60 37.79 -18.31 -4.24
N ARG A 61 37.41 -19.25 -5.12
CA ARG A 61 37.17 -18.97 -6.55
C ARG A 61 35.71 -18.73 -6.92
N ALA A 62 34.76 -19.28 -6.16
CA ALA A 62 33.34 -19.17 -6.46
C ALA A 62 32.54 -18.51 -5.34
N VAL A 63 32.62 -19.03 -4.11
CA VAL A 63 31.75 -18.56 -3.01
C VAL A 63 32.10 -17.14 -2.57
N ALA A 64 33.39 -16.85 -2.32
CA ALA A 64 33.81 -15.54 -1.85
C ALA A 64 33.56 -14.42 -2.89
N PRO A 65 33.88 -14.57 -4.19
CA PRO A 65 33.53 -13.56 -5.20
C PRO A 65 32.03 -13.37 -5.37
N ALA A 66 31.23 -14.45 -5.32
CA ALA A 66 29.78 -14.35 -5.42
C ALA A 66 29.18 -13.59 -4.23
N LEU A 67 29.61 -13.90 -2.99
CA LEU A 67 29.19 -13.16 -1.81
C LEU A 67 29.64 -11.69 -1.87
N GLN A 68 30.85 -11.43 -2.34
CA GLN A 68 31.37 -10.06 -2.50
C GLN A 68 30.54 -9.29 -3.54
N ALA A 69 30.15 -9.92 -4.65
CA ALA A 69 29.28 -9.31 -5.65
C ALA A 69 27.89 -8.99 -5.06
N VAL A 70 27.33 -9.88 -4.23
CA VAL A 70 26.06 -9.63 -3.52
C VAL A 70 26.22 -8.46 -2.54
N VAL A 71 27.30 -8.40 -1.76
CA VAL A 71 27.56 -7.28 -0.85
C VAL A 71 27.68 -5.96 -1.63
N TRP A 72 28.42 -5.94 -2.74
CA TRP A 72 28.49 -4.77 -3.63
C TRP A 72 27.14 -4.36 -4.17
N ALA A 73 26.32 -5.31 -4.64
CA ALA A 73 24.98 -5.04 -5.11
C ALA A 73 24.11 -4.43 -3.99
N CYS A 74 24.16 -4.98 -2.77
CA CYS A 74 23.48 -4.41 -1.61
C CYS A 74 23.94 -2.98 -1.30
N MET A 75 25.25 -2.74 -1.31
CA MET A 75 25.82 -1.40 -1.08
C MET A 75 25.36 -0.38 -2.12
N VAL A 76 25.41 -0.76 -3.41
CA VAL A 76 24.93 0.10 -4.50
C VAL A 76 23.44 0.40 -4.35
N MET A 77 22.63 -0.60 -4.01
CA MET A 77 21.20 -0.42 -3.75
C MET A 77 20.96 0.50 -2.55
N SER A 78 21.71 0.34 -1.45
CA SER A 78 21.62 1.23 -0.28
C SER A 78 21.97 2.68 -0.62
N VAL A 79 23.04 2.91 -1.37
CA VAL A 79 23.43 4.26 -1.83
C VAL A 79 22.33 4.86 -2.71
N MET A 80 21.81 4.08 -3.66
CA MET A 80 20.71 4.51 -4.53
C MET A 80 19.48 4.96 -3.73
N LEU A 81 19.13 4.24 -2.66
CA LEU A 81 18.02 4.60 -1.77
C LEU A 81 18.26 5.89 -1.00
N VAL A 82 19.48 6.12 -0.53
CA VAL A 82 19.85 7.37 0.16
C VAL A 82 19.76 8.54 -0.81
N VAL A 83 20.27 8.38 -2.03
CA VAL A 83 20.21 9.40 -3.08
C VAL A 83 18.75 9.73 -3.41
N GLU A 84 17.90 8.73 -3.58
CA GLU A 84 16.47 8.92 -3.79
C GLU A 84 15.79 9.63 -2.63
N ALA A 85 15.99 9.16 -1.40
CA ALA A 85 15.37 9.77 -0.23
C ALA A 85 15.80 11.24 -0.09
N THR A 86 17.08 11.52 -0.34
CA THR A 86 17.62 12.88 -0.33
C THR A 86 17.00 13.74 -1.44
N TYR A 87 16.87 13.20 -2.65
CA TYR A 87 16.21 13.86 -3.77
C TYR A 87 14.74 14.19 -3.45
N ASN A 88 13.97 13.23 -2.97
CA ASN A 88 12.55 13.43 -2.64
C ASN A 88 12.40 14.45 -1.50
N CYS A 89 13.27 14.41 -0.48
CA CYS A 89 13.33 15.43 0.57
C CYS A 89 13.61 16.82 -0.01
N ALA A 90 14.63 16.96 -0.85
CA ALA A 90 15.01 18.23 -1.46
C ALA A 90 13.86 18.81 -2.31
N VAL A 91 13.20 17.97 -3.11
CA VAL A 91 12.03 18.35 -3.92
C VAL A 91 10.87 18.78 -3.01
N SER A 92 10.49 17.97 -2.01
CA SER A 92 9.37 18.30 -1.11
C SER A 92 9.61 19.60 -0.34
N VAL A 93 10.83 19.83 0.14
CA VAL A 93 11.22 21.09 0.79
C VAL A 93 11.15 22.25 -0.21
N GLY A 94 11.70 22.08 -1.42
CA GLY A 94 11.64 23.08 -2.48
C GLY A 94 10.20 23.47 -2.85
N VAL A 95 9.32 22.49 -3.01
CA VAL A 95 7.89 22.69 -3.28
C VAL A 95 7.24 23.54 -2.18
N LYS A 96 7.54 23.26 -0.92
CA LYS A 96 7.02 24.02 0.23
C LYS A 96 7.57 25.44 0.28
N LEU A 97 8.89 25.61 0.10
CA LEU A 97 9.54 26.92 0.15
C LEU A 97 9.09 27.85 -0.98
N LEU A 98 8.87 27.28 -2.18
CA LEU A 98 8.39 28.03 -3.36
C LEU A 98 6.86 28.20 -3.38
N GLY A 99 6.15 27.62 -2.41
CA GLY A 99 4.69 27.62 -2.38
C GLY A 99 4.06 27.01 -3.64
N TRP A 100 4.68 25.96 -4.20
CA TRP A 100 4.23 25.25 -5.40
C TRP A 100 3.08 24.28 -5.08
N LYS A 101 1.97 24.86 -4.62
CA LYS A 101 0.79 24.08 -4.33
C LYS A 101 0.20 23.42 -5.58
N PRO A 102 -0.53 22.30 -5.45
CA PRO A 102 -1.17 21.62 -6.58
C PRO A 102 -2.04 22.55 -7.45
N GLU A 103 -2.74 23.51 -6.84
CA GLU A 103 -3.63 24.48 -7.51
C GLU A 103 -2.86 25.46 -8.43
N ARG A 104 -1.54 25.61 -8.25
CA ARG A 104 -0.70 26.40 -9.16
C ARG A 104 -0.16 25.58 -10.33
N ARG A 105 -0.10 24.25 -10.18
CA ARG A 105 0.45 23.32 -11.18
C ARG A 105 -0.63 22.74 -12.10
N PHE A 106 -1.84 22.62 -11.57
CA PHE A 106 -3.00 22.09 -12.26
C PHE A 106 -4.13 23.10 -12.18
N LYS A 107 -4.96 23.16 -13.22
CA LYS A 107 -6.13 24.03 -13.20
C LYS A 107 -7.07 23.57 -12.09
N TRP A 108 -7.40 24.48 -11.19
CA TRP A 108 -8.31 24.23 -10.09
C TRP A 108 -9.16 25.48 -9.90
N GLU A 109 -10.47 25.31 -10.04
CA GLU A 109 -11.46 26.36 -9.81
C GLU A 109 -12.64 25.71 -9.07
N PRO A 110 -13.15 26.34 -7.99
CA PRO A 110 -14.35 25.86 -7.31
C PRO A 110 -15.52 25.72 -8.28
N LEU A 111 -16.39 24.73 -8.02
CA LEU A 111 -17.62 24.57 -8.80
C LEU A 111 -18.65 25.62 -8.36
N ALA A 112 -19.43 26.12 -9.33
CA ALA A 112 -20.52 27.04 -9.06
C ALA A 112 -21.52 26.40 -8.07
N GLY A 113 -21.93 27.14 -7.04
CA GLY A 113 -22.84 26.65 -5.99
C GLY A 113 -22.20 26.24 -4.66
N ASP A 114 -20.89 26.41 -4.48
CA ASP A 114 -20.20 26.19 -3.18
C ASP A 114 -20.50 27.29 -2.13
N GLY A 115 -21.26 28.33 -2.50
CA GLY A 115 -21.39 29.58 -1.73
C GLY A 115 -22.79 30.00 -1.28
N ASP A 116 -23.87 29.65 -2.00
CA ASP A 116 -25.20 30.20 -1.74
C ASP A 116 -26.30 29.14 -1.95
N GLU A 117 -27.29 29.11 -1.04
CA GLU A 117 -28.55 28.39 -1.21
C GLU A 117 -29.37 29.04 -2.34
N GLU A 118 -28.97 28.81 -3.59
CA GLU A 118 -29.80 29.18 -4.73
C GLU A 118 -31.11 28.39 -4.66
N LYS A 119 -32.24 29.06 -4.90
CA LYS A 119 -33.58 28.46 -4.86
C LYS A 119 -34.12 28.27 -6.28
N GLY A 120 -34.82 27.16 -6.50
CA GLY A 120 -35.53 26.89 -7.75
C GLY A 120 -34.60 26.48 -8.90
N ASP A 121 -34.87 26.99 -10.10
CA ASP A 121 -34.21 26.54 -11.35
C ASP A 121 -32.69 26.82 -11.37
N ALA A 122 -32.22 27.84 -10.65
CA ALA A 122 -30.80 28.15 -10.51
C ALA A 122 -30.04 27.05 -9.74
N ALA A 123 -30.65 26.49 -8.69
CA ALA A 123 -30.09 25.37 -7.94
C ALA A 123 -29.96 24.11 -8.80
N ALA A 124 -30.96 23.84 -9.64
CA ALA A 124 -30.94 22.72 -10.56
C ALA A 124 -29.88 22.89 -11.66
N ALA A 125 -29.70 24.11 -12.17
CA ALA A 125 -28.64 24.43 -13.11
C ALA A 125 -27.24 24.35 -12.48
N ALA A 126 -27.07 24.83 -11.24
CA ALA A 126 -25.84 24.70 -10.48
C ALA A 126 -25.50 23.23 -10.20
N ALA A 127 -26.48 22.43 -9.75
CA ALA A 127 -26.31 20.99 -9.57
C ALA A 127 -26.01 20.25 -10.89
N ALA A 128 -26.52 20.74 -12.02
CA ALA A 128 -26.22 20.15 -13.33
C ALA A 128 -24.74 20.32 -13.76
N ALA A 129 -24.05 21.32 -13.21
CA ALA A 129 -22.61 21.50 -13.42
C ALA A 129 -21.76 20.47 -12.66
N TYR A 130 -22.32 19.78 -11.66
CA TYR A 130 -21.61 18.75 -10.91
C TYR A 130 -21.62 17.42 -11.69
N PRO A 131 -20.44 16.80 -11.89
CA PRO A 131 -20.35 15.49 -12.52
C PRO A 131 -20.94 14.42 -11.60
N MET A 132 -21.37 13.31 -12.19
CA MET A 132 -21.82 12.15 -11.43
C MET A 132 -20.61 11.50 -10.73
N VAL A 133 -20.65 11.39 -9.40
CA VAL A 133 -19.60 10.79 -8.58
C VAL A 133 -20.13 9.55 -7.87
N MET A 134 -19.38 8.45 -7.96
CA MET A 134 -19.61 7.27 -7.13
C MET A 134 -18.60 7.21 -5.99
N VAL A 135 -19.04 6.94 -4.78
CA VAL A 135 -18.19 6.64 -3.63
C VAL A 135 -18.26 5.14 -3.37
N GLN A 136 -17.17 4.41 -3.57
CA GLN A 136 -17.09 2.97 -3.32
C GLN A 136 -16.49 2.68 -1.95
N ILE A 137 -17.15 1.81 -1.19
CA ILE A 137 -16.71 1.36 0.13
C ILE A 137 -16.73 -0.18 0.17
N PRO A 138 -15.60 -0.86 -0.11
CA PRO A 138 -15.50 -2.29 0.10
C PRO A 138 -15.45 -2.63 1.60
N MET A 139 -16.24 -3.62 2.01
CA MET A 139 -16.33 -4.08 3.39
C MET A 139 -16.13 -5.59 3.51
N TYR A 140 -15.48 -6.03 4.59
CA TYR A 140 -15.30 -7.43 4.93
C TYR A 140 -15.25 -7.63 6.46
N ASN A 141 -16.39 -8.00 7.06
CA ASN A 141 -16.57 -8.22 8.49
C ASN A 141 -16.22 -7.00 9.38
N GLU A 142 -16.58 -5.80 8.92
CA GLU A 142 -16.18 -4.51 9.51
C GLU A 142 -17.15 -4.01 10.60
N LEU A 143 -17.32 -4.79 11.67
CA LEU A 143 -18.32 -4.53 12.71
C LEU A 143 -18.14 -3.18 13.44
N GLU A 144 -16.90 -2.77 13.68
CA GLU A 144 -16.60 -1.60 14.52
C GLU A 144 -16.74 -0.28 13.75
N VAL A 145 -16.52 -0.30 12.44
CA VAL A 145 -16.33 0.92 11.63
C VAL A 145 -17.41 1.16 10.57
N TYR A 146 -18.26 0.18 10.26
CA TYR A 146 -19.23 0.30 9.14
C TYR A 146 -20.12 1.55 9.24
N LYS A 147 -20.64 1.88 10.44
CA LYS A 147 -21.50 3.06 10.65
C LYS A 147 -20.77 4.36 10.36
N LEU A 148 -19.56 4.49 10.90
CA LEU A 148 -18.73 5.69 10.73
C LEU A 148 -18.34 5.88 9.27
N SER A 149 -17.97 4.80 8.59
CA SER A 149 -17.58 4.82 7.18
C SER A 149 -18.73 5.20 6.25
N ILE A 150 -19.88 4.51 6.38
CA ILE A 150 -21.07 4.79 5.57
C ILE A 150 -21.57 6.21 5.85
N GLY A 151 -21.60 6.61 7.13
CA GLY A 151 -21.97 7.97 7.52
C GLY A 151 -21.08 9.03 6.89
N ALA A 152 -19.75 8.91 7.02
CA ALA A 152 -18.81 9.88 6.47
C ALA A 152 -18.91 9.99 4.94
N ALA A 153 -19.17 8.88 4.23
CA ALA A 153 -19.40 8.91 2.79
C ALA A 153 -20.74 9.53 2.40
N CYS A 154 -21.81 9.30 3.17
CA CYS A 154 -23.14 9.87 2.93
C CYS A 154 -23.24 11.36 3.29
N GLU A 155 -22.33 11.85 4.14
CA GLU A 155 -22.26 13.25 4.58
C GLU A 155 -21.38 14.14 3.68
N LEU A 156 -20.78 13.58 2.64
CA LEU A 156 -20.02 14.35 1.65
C LEU A 156 -20.90 15.43 1.02
N LYS A 157 -20.40 16.67 1.01
CA LYS A 157 -21.04 17.81 0.38
C LYS A 157 -20.94 17.67 -1.14
N TRP A 158 -22.02 17.17 -1.72
CA TRP A 158 -22.23 17.03 -3.16
C TRP A 158 -23.74 17.01 -3.43
N PRO A 159 -24.22 17.47 -4.60
CA PRO A 159 -25.64 17.36 -4.93
C PRO A 159 -26.09 15.88 -4.85
N LYS A 160 -27.17 15.62 -4.11
CA LYS A 160 -27.59 14.25 -3.74
C LYS A 160 -27.91 13.38 -4.96
N GLU A 161 -28.49 13.99 -5.98
CA GLU A 161 -28.80 13.40 -7.27
C GLU A 161 -27.56 13.13 -8.14
N ARG A 162 -26.42 13.77 -7.81
CA ARG A 162 -25.12 13.58 -8.47
C ARG A 162 -24.15 12.70 -7.70
N LEU A 163 -24.56 12.18 -6.53
CA LEU A 163 -23.75 11.33 -5.67
C LEU A 163 -24.36 9.93 -5.56
N ILE A 164 -23.55 8.89 -5.71
CA ILE A 164 -23.95 7.50 -5.47
C ILE A 164 -22.98 6.88 -4.47
N VAL A 165 -23.46 6.44 -3.31
CA VAL A 165 -22.64 5.71 -2.33
C VAL A 165 -22.86 4.22 -2.54
N GLN A 166 -21.82 3.50 -2.99
CA GLN A 166 -21.85 2.06 -3.23
C GLN A 166 -21.09 1.32 -2.14
N VAL A 167 -21.82 0.59 -1.31
CA VAL A 167 -21.26 -0.31 -0.28
C VAL A 167 -21.15 -1.71 -0.87
N LEU A 168 -19.91 -2.21 -0.97
CA LEU A 168 -19.59 -3.52 -1.54
C LEU A 168 -19.26 -4.49 -0.40
N ASP A 169 -20.26 -5.21 0.08
CA ASP A 169 -20.13 -6.07 1.26
C ASP A 169 -19.80 -7.53 0.89
N ASP A 170 -18.55 -7.89 1.16
CA ASP A 170 -17.98 -9.22 0.99
C ASP A 170 -17.93 -10.00 2.32
N SER A 171 -18.59 -9.53 3.38
CA SER A 171 -18.58 -10.18 4.70
C SER A 171 -19.01 -11.64 4.64
N THR A 172 -18.58 -12.43 5.61
CA THR A 172 -19.00 -13.83 5.77
C THR A 172 -19.96 -14.02 6.93
N ASP A 173 -19.94 -13.10 7.89
CA ASP A 173 -20.85 -13.10 9.03
C ASP A 173 -22.22 -12.52 8.64
N PRO A 174 -23.32 -13.30 8.70
CA PRO A 174 -24.66 -12.80 8.39
C PRO A 174 -25.14 -11.69 9.32
N SER A 175 -24.69 -11.69 10.58
CA SER A 175 -25.08 -10.65 11.54
C SER A 175 -24.51 -9.29 11.15
N ILE A 176 -23.24 -9.26 10.71
CA ILE A 176 -22.57 -8.05 10.22
C ILE A 176 -23.23 -7.57 8.93
N LYS A 177 -23.54 -8.48 7.98
CA LYS A 177 -24.25 -8.12 6.75
C LYS A 177 -25.57 -7.42 7.01
N ASN A 178 -26.39 -7.98 7.90
CA ASN A 178 -27.69 -7.41 8.24
C ASN A 178 -27.55 -6.02 8.85
N LEU A 179 -26.48 -5.79 9.64
CA LEU A 179 -26.19 -4.48 10.22
C LEU A 179 -25.76 -3.45 9.16
N VAL A 180 -24.90 -3.85 8.22
CA VAL A 180 -24.43 -3.00 7.11
C VAL A 180 -25.59 -2.65 6.18
N GLU A 181 -26.41 -3.64 5.80
CA GLU A 181 -27.60 -3.45 4.96
C GLU A 181 -28.59 -2.49 5.62
N LYS A 182 -28.90 -2.70 6.90
CA LYS A 182 -29.79 -1.82 7.67
C LYS A 182 -29.27 -0.38 7.76
N GLU A 183 -27.95 -0.19 7.89
CA GLU A 183 -27.37 1.15 7.88
C GLU A 183 -27.51 1.82 6.51
N CYS A 184 -27.33 1.06 5.42
CA CYS A 184 -27.58 1.56 4.07
C CYS A 184 -29.05 1.96 3.87
N GLU A 185 -30.00 1.17 4.38
CA GLU A 185 -31.43 1.48 4.35
C GLU A 185 -31.77 2.75 5.15
N ASN A 186 -31.16 2.92 6.33
CA ASN A 186 -31.32 4.11 7.15
C ASN A 186 -30.91 5.37 6.37
N TRP A 187 -29.76 5.36 5.68
CA TRP A 187 -29.32 6.49 4.87
C TRP A 187 -30.15 6.69 3.61
N SER A 188 -30.60 5.60 2.98
CA SER A 188 -31.54 5.66 1.86
C SER A 188 -32.85 6.35 2.25
N SER A 189 -33.39 6.06 3.45
CA SER A 189 -34.60 6.73 3.97
C SER A 189 -34.43 8.24 4.22
N LYS A 190 -33.19 8.71 4.40
CA LYS A 190 -32.84 10.15 4.52
C LYS A 190 -32.66 10.84 3.15
N GLY A 191 -32.94 10.12 2.06
CA GLY A 191 -32.85 10.62 0.69
C GLY A 191 -31.44 10.63 0.11
N VAL A 192 -30.50 9.87 0.68
CA VAL A 192 -29.16 9.66 0.08
C VAL A 192 -29.21 8.46 -0.85
N ASN A 193 -28.61 8.56 -2.04
CA ASN A 193 -28.58 7.45 -2.99
C ASN A 193 -27.51 6.41 -2.61
N VAL A 194 -27.87 5.53 -1.67
CA VAL A 194 -27.00 4.43 -1.22
C VAL A 194 -27.37 3.13 -1.94
N LYS A 195 -26.37 2.42 -2.43
CA LYS A 195 -26.47 1.11 -3.09
C LYS A 195 -25.68 0.08 -2.29
N TYR A 196 -26.40 -0.80 -1.61
CA TYR A 196 -25.81 -1.98 -0.98
C TYR A 196 -25.70 -3.10 -2.02
N ALA A 197 -24.51 -3.67 -2.18
CA ALA A 197 -24.27 -4.73 -3.13
C ALA A 197 -23.39 -5.83 -2.54
N THR A 198 -23.83 -7.07 -2.75
CA THR A 198 -23.10 -8.27 -2.34
C THR A 198 -22.73 -9.13 -3.55
N ARG A 199 -21.88 -10.12 -3.33
CA ARG A 199 -21.55 -11.11 -4.37
C ARG A 199 -21.40 -12.52 -3.82
N ILE A 200 -21.56 -13.46 -4.74
CA ILE A 200 -21.36 -14.88 -4.47
C ILE A 200 -19.87 -15.18 -4.66
N GLY A 201 -19.24 -15.61 -3.58
CA GLY A 201 -17.82 -15.95 -3.54
C GLY A 201 -16.88 -14.74 -3.47
N HIS A 202 -15.68 -14.97 -2.96
CA HIS A 202 -14.69 -13.92 -2.67
C HIS A 202 -13.51 -13.93 -3.63
N LYS A 203 -13.74 -14.37 -4.88
CA LYS A 203 -12.68 -14.47 -5.88
C LYS A 203 -12.09 -13.09 -6.14
N GLY A 204 -10.78 -12.96 -5.95
CA GLY A 204 -10.06 -11.72 -6.14
C GLY A 204 -10.22 -10.68 -5.04
N PHE A 205 -10.80 -11.06 -3.88
CA PHE A 205 -10.90 -10.20 -2.68
C PHE A 205 -11.41 -8.79 -3.02
N LYS A 206 -10.81 -7.73 -2.47
CA LYS A 206 -11.14 -6.32 -2.72
C LYS A 206 -11.18 -5.98 -4.22
N ALA A 207 -10.16 -6.38 -4.99
CA ALA A 207 -10.11 -6.13 -6.44
C ALA A 207 -11.33 -6.70 -7.19
N GLY A 208 -11.75 -7.91 -6.81
CA GLY A 208 -12.93 -8.56 -7.38
C GLY A 208 -14.24 -7.89 -6.97
N ALA A 209 -14.34 -7.39 -5.73
CA ALA A 209 -15.49 -6.63 -5.26
C ALA A 209 -15.61 -5.30 -6.03
N LEU A 210 -14.51 -4.54 -6.12
CA LEU A 210 -14.44 -3.28 -6.88
C LEU A 210 -14.77 -3.50 -8.36
N LYS A 211 -14.23 -4.56 -8.97
CA LYS A 211 -14.56 -4.93 -10.36
C LYS A 211 -16.06 -5.15 -10.54
N LYS A 212 -16.69 -5.96 -9.67
CA LYS A 212 -18.13 -6.20 -9.74
C LYS A 212 -18.95 -4.93 -9.48
N GLY A 213 -18.48 -4.07 -8.58
CA GLY A 213 -19.07 -2.76 -8.31
C GLY A 213 -19.15 -1.88 -9.57
N MET A 214 -18.14 -1.96 -10.43
CA MET A 214 -18.09 -1.25 -11.71
C MET A 214 -19.02 -1.80 -12.80
N GLU A 215 -19.55 -3.01 -12.66
CA GLU A 215 -20.40 -3.65 -13.67
C GLU A 215 -21.86 -3.17 -13.60
N TRP A 216 -22.29 -2.63 -12.46
CA TRP A 216 -23.65 -2.10 -12.26
C TRP A 216 -23.96 -0.93 -13.19
N ASP A 217 -25.22 -0.83 -13.64
CA ASP A 217 -25.62 0.19 -14.62
C ASP A 217 -25.49 1.62 -14.12
N TYR A 218 -25.73 1.85 -12.83
CA TYR A 218 -25.54 3.17 -12.23
C TYR A 218 -24.06 3.58 -12.18
N ALA A 219 -23.12 2.63 -12.07
CA ALA A 219 -21.69 2.94 -12.08
C ALA A 219 -21.21 3.45 -13.45
N LYS A 220 -21.92 3.07 -14.54
CA LYS A 220 -21.61 3.52 -15.91
C LYS A 220 -21.94 5.00 -16.13
N GLN A 221 -22.85 5.55 -15.33
CA GLN A 221 -23.27 6.95 -15.39
C GLN A 221 -22.27 7.87 -14.67
N CYS A 222 -21.44 7.32 -13.79
CA CYS A 222 -20.48 8.08 -13.01
C CYS A 222 -19.22 8.41 -13.82
N GLU A 223 -18.75 9.65 -13.71
CA GLU A 223 -17.53 10.11 -14.35
C GLU A 223 -16.32 9.88 -13.44
N TYR A 224 -16.53 10.03 -12.13
CA TYR A 224 -15.50 9.93 -11.10
C TYR A 224 -15.88 8.92 -10.03
N ILE A 225 -14.88 8.26 -9.47
CA ILE A 225 -15.02 7.22 -8.47
C ILE A 225 -14.10 7.54 -7.30
N ALA A 226 -14.68 7.94 -6.17
CA ALA A 226 -13.98 8.04 -4.90
C ALA A 226 -13.93 6.66 -4.24
N LEU A 227 -12.77 6.26 -3.73
CA LEU A 227 -12.59 4.97 -3.06
C LEU A 227 -12.17 5.19 -1.61
N PHE A 228 -12.89 4.59 -0.67
CA PHE A 228 -12.57 4.60 0.75
C PHE A 228 -12.64 3.19 1.32
N ASP A 229 -11.59 2.77 2.03
CA ASP A 229 -11.66 1.58 2.89
C ASP A 229 -12.60 1.84 4.09
N ALA A 230 -13.08 0.76 4.71
CA ALA A 230 -14.10 0.82 5.75
C ALA A 230 -13.66 1.56 7.03
N ASP A 231 -12.36 1.74 7.26
CA ASP A 231 -11.82 2.49 8.40
C ASP A 231 -11.56 3.98 8.07
N TYR A 232 -11.87 4.42 6.84
CA TYR A 232 -11.60 5.79 6.38
C TYR A 232 -12.83 6.69 6.52
N GLN A 233 -12.58 7.90 7.01
CA GLN A 233 -13.58 8.93 7.24
C GLN A 233 -13.15 10.22 6.52
N PRO A 234 -13.64 10.48 5.29
CA PRO A 234 -13.40 11.75 4.61
C PRO A 234 -14.14 12.89 5.30
N GLU A 235 -13.57 14.10 5.22
CA GLU A 235 -14.28 15.31 5.62
C GLU A 235 -15.35 15.68 4.58
N PRO A 236 -16.43 16.38 4.96
CA PRO A 236 -17.54 16.68 4.05
C PRO A 236 -17.12 17.45 2.79
N ASP A 237 -16.07 18.26 2.84
CA ASP A 237 -15.53 19.04 1.72
C ASP A 237 -14.62 18.24 0.76
N PHE A 238 -14.41 16.94 1.00
CA PHE A 238 -13.45 16.12 0.27
C PHE A 238 -13.65 16.17 -1.26
N LEU A 239 -14.88 15.98 -1.75
CA LEU A 239 -15.16 15.96 -3.19
C LEU A 239 -14.98 17.35 -3.81
N LEU A 240 -15.44 18.40 -3.12
CA LEU A 240 -15.30 19.79 -3.56
C LEU A 240 -13.83 20.18 -3.75
N ARG A 241 -12.93 19.62 -2.93
CA ARG A 241 -11.49 19.93 -2.99
C ARG A 241 -10.69 19.01 -3.90
N THR A 242 -11.26 17.90 -4.37
CA THR A 242 -10.54 16.90 -5.17
C THR A 242 -11.06 16.81 -6.61
N VAL A 243 -12.37 16.77 -6.82
CA VAL A 243 -12.99 16.60 -8.15
C VAL A 243 -12.63 17.72 -9.13
N PRO A 244 -12.52 19.02 -8.75
CA PRO A 244 -12.17 20.07 -9.72
C PRO A 244 -10.83 19.87 -10.42
N PHE A 245 -9.83 19.26 -9.75
CA PHE A 245 -8.57 18.91 -10.40
C PHE A 245 -8.77 17.94 -11.57
N LEU A 246 -9.75 17.04 -11.48
CA LEU A 246 -10.07 16.11 -12.56
C LEU A 246 -10.86 16.82 -13.66
N MET A 247 -11.89 17.60 -13.30
CA MET A 247 -12.74 18.27 -14.30
C MET A 247 -11.94 19.19 -15.22
N HIS A 248 -11.04 20.00 -14.64
CA HIS A 248 -10.29 21.00 -15.41
C HIS A 248 -9.03 20.46 -16.09
N ASN A 249 -8.68 19.19 -15.86
CA ASN A 249 -7.48 18.56 -16.42
C ASN A 249 -7.79 17.16 -16.96
N SER A 250 -8.07 17.08 -18.26
CA SER A 250 -8.47 15.84 -18.94
C SER A 250 -7.41 14.72 -18.92
N ASN A 251 -6.14 15.05 -18.74
CA ASN A 251 -5.04 14.06 -18.66
C ASN A 251 -4.75 13.57 -17.22
N VAL A 252 -5.49 14.06 -16.22
CA VAL A 252 -5.39 13.58 -14.84
C VAL A 252 -6.37 12.42 -14.63
N ALA A 253 -5.82 11.30 -14.14
CA ALA A 253 -6.58 10.09 -13.83
C ALA A 253 -6.92 9.94 -12.35
N LEU A 254 -6.06 10.45 -11.47
CA LEU A 254 -6.17 10.23 -10.03
C LEU A 254 -5.82 11.51 -9.26
N VAL A 255 -6.64 11.81 -8.26
CA VAL A 255 -6.34 12.75 -7.18
C VAL A 255 -6.27 11.97 -5.88
N GLN A 256 -5.12 12.00 -5.19
CA GLN A 256 -4.90 11.34 -3.90
C GLN A 256 -4.85 12.37 -2.78
N ALA A 257 -5.65 12.15 -1.73
CA ALA A 257 -5.58 12.93 -0.50
C ALA A 257 -4.64 12.29 0.52
N ARG A 258 -4.28 13.05 1.55
CA ARG A 258 -3.39 12.62 2.62
C ARG A 258 -4.13 11.86 3.72
N TRP A 259 -3.52 10.79 4.22
CA TRP A 259 -4.01 10.09 5.39
C TRP A 259 -3.59 10.80 6.68
N VAL A 260 -4.50 10.84 7.65
CA VAL A 260 -4.22 11.25 9.03
C VAL A 260 -4.77 10.21 9.99
N PHE A 261 -4.03 9.93 11.05
CA PHE A 261 -4.28 8.78 11.89
C PHE A 261 -4.84 9.22 13.24
N VAL A 262 -5.98 8.65 13.65
CA VAL A 262 -6.67 9.04 14.90
C VAL A 262 -6.06 8.41 16.15
N ASN A 263 -5.38 7.27 16.01
CA ASN A 263 -4.77 6.49 17.10
C ASN A 263 -3.23 6.55 17.10
N ASP A 264 -2.65 7.59 16.51
CA ASP A 264 -1.21 7.76 16.30
C ASP A 264 -0.38 7.91 17.59
N ARG A 265 -1.04 8.18 18.72
CA ARG A 265 -0.44 8.31 20.05
C ARG A 265 -0.79 7.14 20.99
N ALA A 266 -1.52 6.14 20.51
CA ALA A 266 -1.96 5.01 21.33
C ALA A 266 -0.81 4.13 21.82
N SER A 267 0.27 3.97 21.04
CA SER A 267 1.44 3.18 21.44
C SER A 267 2.72 3.66 20.74
N LEU A 268 3.87 3.16 21.19
CA LEU A 268 5.13 3.38 20.47
C LEU A 268 5.05 2.85 19.03
N LEU A 269 4.38 1.72 18.83
CA LEU A 269 4.18 1.11 17.52
C LEU A 269 3.39 2.06 16.59
N THR A 270 2.29 2.66 17.04
CA THR A 270 1.51 3.59 16.19
C THR A 270 2.25 4.89 15.91
N ARG A 271 3.08 5.37 16.85
CA ARG A 271 3.96 6.53 16.63
C ARG A 271 5.03 6.27 15.56
N ILE A 272 5.64 5.08 15.58
CA ILE A 272 6.62 4.67 14.56
C ILE A 272 5.93 4.53 13.19
N GLN A 273 4.79 3.84 13.13
CA GLN A 273 4.00 3.70 11.90
C GLN A 273 3.63 5.07 11.29
N LYS A 274 3.13 5.99 12.13
CA LYS A 274 2.82 7.37 11.74
C LYS A 274 4.04 8.05 11.09
N THR A 275 5.22 7.88 11.68
CA THR A 275 6.45 8.52 11.17
C THR A 275 6.81 8.05 9.76
N PHE A 276 6.76 6.73 9.53
CA PHE A 276 7.03 6.17 8.19
C PHE A 276 5.97 6.57 7.16
N LEU A 277 4.68 6.57 7.55
CA LEU A 277 3.60 6.97 6.66
C LEU A 277 3.62 8.49 6.38
N ASP A 278 3.91 9.33 7.38
CA ASP A 278 4.06 10.77 7.16
C ASP A 278 5.22 11.07 6.21
N TYR A 279 6.33 10.33 6.27
CA TYR A 279 7.40 10.44 5.28
C TYR A 279 6.90 10.08 3.88
N HIS A 280 6.21 8.94 3.73
CA HIS A 280 5.65 8.51 2.45
C HIS A 280 4.71 9.59 1.86
N PHE A 281 3.78 10.12 2.65
CA PHE A 281 2.80 11.11 2.19
C PHE A 281 3.41 12.49 1.94
N LYS A 282 4.14 13.05 2.91
CA LYS A 282 4.65 14.43 2.85
C LYS A 282 5.87 14.58 1.95
N VAL A 283 6.59 13.49 1.69
CA VAL A 283 7.85 13.51 0.94
C VAL A 283 7.73 12.74 -0.35
N GLU A 284 7.50 11.41 -0.30
CA GLU A 284 7.52 10.58 -1.50
C GLU A 284 6.36 10.91 -2.46
N GLN A 285 5.12 11.04 -1.98
CA GLN A 285 3.96 11.38 -2.84
C GLN A 285 3.99 12.83 -3.32
N GLU A 286 4.39 13.77 -2.46
CA GLU A 286 4.53 15.18 -2.85
C GLU A 286 5.59 15.34 -3.95
N ALA A 287 6.77 14.74 -3.76
CA ALA A 287 7.85 14.79 -4.74
C ALA A 287 7.44 14.11 -6.06
N GLY A 288 6.81 12.93 -5.98
CA GLY A 288 6.31 12.20 -7.15
C GLY A 288 5.25 12.99 -7.94
N SER A 289 4.31 13.63 -7.25
CA SER A 289 3.29 14.48 -7.89
C SER A 289 3.89 15.75 -8.51
N ALA A 290 4.84 16.40 -7.82
CA ALA A 290 5.43 17.67 -8.27
C ALA A 290 6.36 17.47 -9.48
N THR A 291 7.16 16.41 -9.49
CA THR A 291 8.19 16.20 -10.51
C THR A 291 7.69 15.35 -11.65
N PHE A 292 7.09 14.20 -11.35
CA PHE A 292 6.73 13.20 -12.35
C PHE A 292 5.24 13.19 -12.70
N ALA A 293 4.40 13.81 -11.87
CA ALA A 293 2.95 13.62 -11.88
C ALA A 293 2.58 12.13 -11.81
N PHE A 294 3.36 11.35 -11.04
CA PHE A 294 3.20 9.92 -10.86
C PHE A 294 3.62 9.52 -9.44
N PHE A 295 2.79 8.68 -8.82
CA PHE A 295 3.06 7.98 -7.57
C PHE A 295 2.12 6.76 -7.47
N SER A 296 2.40 5.81 -6.58
CA SER A 296 1.47 4.69 -6.37
C SER A 296 0.18 5.17 -5.72
N PHE A 297 -0.97 4.70 -6.21
CA PHE A 297 -2.23 4.82 -5.48
C PHE A 297 -2.18 3.93 -4.24
N ASN A 298 -2.62 4.44 -3.09
CA ASN A 298 -2.53 3.70 -1.81
C ASN A 298 -3.80 2.90 -1.50
N GLY A 299 -4.69 2.74 -2.47
CA GLY A 299 -5.88 1.89 -2.37
C GLY A 299 -7.10 2.52 -1.72
N THR A 300 -7.01 3.77 -1.26
CA THR A 300 -8.09 4.51 -0.56
C THR A 300 -7.79 6.01 -0.55
N ALA A 301 -8.77 6.82 -0.14
CA ALA A 301 -8.69 8.28 -0.03
C ALA A 301 -8.29 8.98 -1.34
N GLY A 302 -8.75 8.44 -2.47
CA GLY A 302 -8.48 9.01 -3.78
C GLY A 302 -9.69 8.96 -4.69
N VAL A 303 -9.72 9.91 -5.63
CA VAL A 303 -10.76 10.03 -6.67
C VAL A 303 -10.14 9.70 -8.02
N TRP A 304 -10.71 8.71 -8.67
CA TRP A 304 -10.32 8.24 -9.99
C TRP A 304 -11.27 8.74 -11.07
N ARG A 305 -10.73 9.10 -12.23
CA ARG A 305 -11.49 9.22 -13.48
C ARG A 305 -11.87 7.81 -13.95
N ARG A 306 -13.18 7.55 -14.16
CA ARG A 306 -13.67 6.24 -14.62
C ARG A 306 -13.06 5.83 -15.96
N GLU A 307 -12.91 6.78 -16.88
CA GLU A 307 -12.28 6.53 -18.17
C GLU A 307 -10.85 5.98 -18.01
N ALA A 308 -10.05 6.54 -17.11
CA ALA A 308 -8.70 6.07 -16.86
C ALA A 308 -8.67 4.66 -16.25
N ILE A 309 -9.64 4.33 -15.38
CA ILE A 309 -9.80 2.96 -14.86
C ILE A 309 -10.08 1.99 -16.03
N ASN A 310 -11.04 2.32 -16.88
CA ASN A 310 -11.44 1.48 -18.02
C ASN A 310 -10.31 1.33 -19.03
N ASP A 311 -9.67 2.44 -19.39
CA ASP A 311 -8.53 2.47 -20.30
C ASP A 311 -7.40 1.60 -19.75
N ALA A 312 -7.05 1.70 -18.46
CA ALA A 312 -6.05 0.83 -17.86
C ALA A 312 -6.45 -0.67 -17.86
N GLY A 313 -7.70 -1.02 -18.15
CA GLY A 313 -8.22 -2.40 -18.19
C GLY A 313 -8.91 -2.83 -16.90
N GLY A 314 -9.41 -1.86 -16.11
CA GLY A 314 -10.18 -2.08 -14.89
C GLY A 314 -9.36 -2.55 -13.69
N TRP A 315 -10.06 -2.98 -12.64
CA TRP A 315 -9.50 -3.64 -11.47
C TRP A 315 -9.08 -5.07 -11.82
N LYS A 316 -7.83 -5.43 -11.52
CA LYS A 316 -7.28 -6.77 -11.75
C LYS A 316 -6.95 -7.44 -10.42
N ASP A 317 -7.36 -8.69 -10.26
CA ASP A 317 -7.16 -9.51 -9.06
C ASP A 317 -5.87 -10.34 -9.09
N ARG A 318 -4.93 -10.00 -9.99
CA ARG A 318 -3.70 -10.76 -10.18
C ARG A 318 -2.71 -10.61 -9.01
N THR A 319 -2.88 -9.63 -8.14
CA THR A 319 -2.03 -9.31 -6.99
C THR A 319 -2.88 -8.83 -5.82
N THR A 320 -2.31 -8.85 -4.60
CA THR A 320 -2.95 -8.32 -3.38
C THR A 320 -2.80 -6.80 -3.20
N VAL A 321 -2.33 -6.14 -4.26
CA VAL A 321 -2.03 -4.70 -4.41
C VAL A 321 -2.62 -4.24 -5.74
N GLU A 322 -3.94 -4.41 -5.87
CA GLU A 322 -4.71 -4.08 -7.08
C GLU A 322 -4.69 -2.58 -7.40
N ASP A 323 -4.53 -1.77 -6.36
CA ASP A 323 -4.39 -0.33 -6.37
C ASP A 323 -3.13 0.14 -7.09
N MET A 324 -1.98 -0.40 -6.70
CA MET A 324 -0.70 -0.14 -7.34
C MET A 324 -0.66 -0.71 -8.76
N ASP A 325 -1.28 -1.88 -8.98
CA ASP A 325 -1.41 -2.46 -10.32
C ASP A 325 -2.15 -1.52 -11.29
N LEU A 326 -3.26 -0.94 -10.83
CA LEU A 326 -4.02 0.04 -11.60
C LEU A 326 -3.22 1.32 -11.84
N ALA A 327 -2.57 1.85 -10.79
CA ALA A 327 -1.73 3.04 -10.87
C ALA A 327 -0.61 2.92 -11.90
N VAL A 328 0.12 1.79 -11.89
CA VAL A 328 1.19 1.55 -12.87
C VAL A 328 0.62 1.42 -14.27
N ARG A 329 -0.46 0.66 -14.48
CA ARG A 329 -1.08 0.50 -15.81
C ARG A 329 -1.59 1.82 -16.38
N ALA A 330 -2.27 2.64 -15.59
CA ALA A 330 -2.73 3.96 -16.02
C ALA A 330 -1.55 4.87 -16.40
N THR A 331 -0.48 4.85 -15.62
CA THR A 331 0.72 5.65 -15.89
C THR A 331 1.44 5.21 -17.17
N LEU A 332 1.54 3.90 -17.42
CA LEU A 332 2.11 3.37 -18.66
C LEU A 332 1.30 3.81 -19.91
N LYS A 333 0.04 4.20 -19.73
CA LYS A 333 -0.81 4.82 -20.76
C LYS A 333 -0.71 6.34 -20.85
N GLY A 334 0.13 6.98 -20.02
CA GLY A 334 0.38 8.42 -20.04
C GLY A 334 -0.53 9.26 -19.14
N TRP A 335 -1.38 8.62 -18.33
CA TRP A 335 -2.20 9.33 -17.34
C TRP A 335 -1.34 9.94 -16.23
N LYS A 336 -1.78 11.08 -15.71
CA LYS A 336 -1.12 11.83 -14.63
C LYS A 336 -1.88 11.74 -13.32
N PHE A 337 -1.15 11.82 -12.21
CA PHE A 337 -1.71 11.82 -10.86
C PHE A 337 -1.36 13.11 -10.09
N VAL A 338 -2.31 13.56 -9.28
CA VAL A 338 -2.18 14.75 -8.43
C VAL A 338 -2.29 14.31 -6.98
N TYR A 339 -1.32 14.73 -6.17
CA TYR A 339 -1.38 14.58 -4.73
C TYR A 339 -1.82 15.91 -4.12
N VAL A 340 -2.85 15.89 -3.26
CA VAL A 340 -3.40 17.06 -2.58
C VAL A 340 -3.20 16.89 -1.08
N GLY A 341 -2.01 17.26 -0.60
CA GLY A 341 -1.60 17.07 0.80
C GLY A 341 -2.41 17.86 1.83
N ASP A 342 -3.08 18.93 1.41
CA ASP A 342 -3.92 19.79 2.26
C ASP A 342 -5.31 19.16 2.54
N VAL A 343 -5.73 18.16 1.76
CA VAL A 343 -6.96 17.38 2.01
C VAL A 343 -6.59 16.17 2.88
N ARG A 344 -7.21 16.07 4.05
CA ARG A 344 -6.89 15.06 5.07
C ARG A 344 -8.06 14.11 5.23
N VAL A 345 -7.79 12.81 5.21
CA VAL A 345 -8.78 11.74 5.44
C VAL A 345 -8.35 10.95 6.67
N LYS A 346 -9.25 10.84 7.64
CA LYS A 346 -8.98 10.15 8.91
C LYS A 346 -9.00 8.63 8.70
N SER A 347 -8.07 7.92 9.33
CA SER A 347 -8.01 6.46 9.36
C SER A 347 -7.37 5.94 10.65
N GLU A 348 -7.37 4.62 10.81
CA GLU A 348 -6.79 3.93 11.96
C GLU A 348 -5.51 3.17 11.60
N LEU A 349 -4.53 3.19 12.50
CA LEU A 349 -3.34 2.36 12.41
C LEU A 349 -3.58 1.01 13.10
N PRO A 350 -2.98 -0.09 12.60
CA PRO A 350 -2.92 -1.34 13.33
C PRO A 350 -2.39 -1.14 14.76
N SER A 351 -3.25 -1.42 15.74
CA SER A 351 -2.94 -1.24 17.17
C SER A 351 -2.08 -2.36 17.74
N THR A 352 -2.10 -3.55 17.11
CA THR A 352 -1.33 -4.72 17.53
C THR A 352 -0.18 -5.01 16.57
N TYR A 353 0.92 -5.54 17.11
CA TYR A 353 2.08 -5.92 16.31
C TYR A 353 1.77 -7.02 15.29
N GLU A 354 0.89 -7.97 15.64
CA GLU A 354 0.48 -9.03 14.72
C GLU A 354 -0.29 -8.48 13.52
N ALA A 355 -1.25 -7.58 13.73
CA ALA A 355 -2.00 -6.93 12.66
C ALA A 355 -1.06 -6.11 11.75
N TYR A 356 -0.13 -5.37 12.36
CA TYR A 356 0.91 -4.64 11.64
C TYR A 356 1.78 -5.57 10.77
N CYS A 357 2.30 -6.68 11.31
CA CYS A 357 3.09 -7.64 10.56
C CYS A 357 2.34 -8.25 9.37
N ARG A 358 1.07 -8.62 9.56
CA ARG A 358 0.21 -9.14 8.48
C ARG A 358 0.00 -8.10 7.38
N GLN A 359 -0.22 -6.84 7.75
CA GLN A 359 -0.35 -5.73 6.81
C GLN A 359 0.94 -5.52 6.01
N GLN A 360 2.08 -5.40 6.69
CA GLN A 360 3.39 -5.21 6.04
C GLN A 360 3.76 -6.37 5.14
N PHE A 361 3.51 -7.61 5.57
CA PHE A 361 3.74 -8.79 4.75
C PHE A 361 2.93 -8.74 3.44
N ARG A 362 1.64 -8.39 3.52
CA ARG A 362 0.78 -8.24 2.33
C ARG A 362 1.29 -7.16 1.38
N TRP A 363 1.73 -6.02 1.90
CA TRP A 363 2.27 -4.92 1.09
C TRP A 363 3.59 -5.30 0.43
N ALA A 364 4.53 -5.89 1.18
CA ALA A 364 5.84 -6.28 0.66
C ALA A 364 5.72 -7.41 -0.38
N CYS A 365 5.02 -8.51 -0.06
CA CYS A 365 4.84 -9.64 -0.98
C CYS A 365 3.96 -9.29 -2.17
N GLY A 366 2.91 -8.49 -1.96
CA GLY A 366 2.04 -8.01 -3.02
C GLY A 366 2.83 -7.19 -4.04
N SER A 367 3.64 -6.25 -3.56
CA SER A 367 4.49 -5.42 -4.41
C SER A 367 5.53 -6.24 -5.17
N ALA A 368 6.13 -7.24 -4.53
CA ALA A 368 7.14 -8.10 -5.17
C ALA A 368 6.53 -8.90 -6.33
N ASN A 369 5.35 -9.45 -6.08
CA ASN A 369 4.62 -10.21 -7.10
C ASN A 369 4.15 -9.29 -8.24
N LEU A 370 3.74 -8.06 -7.93
CA LEU A 370 3.37 -7.09 -8.96
C LEU A 370 4.58 -6.71 -9.81
N PHE A 371 5.73 -6.41 -9.19
CA PHE A 371 6.97 -6.13 -9.90
C PHE A 371 7.31 -7.25 -10.89
N ARG A 372 7.34 -8.49 -10.40
CA ARG A 372 7.65 -9.66 -11.24
C ARG A 372 6.71 -9.79 -12.43
N LYS A 373 5.43 -9.44 -12.27
CA LYS A 373 4.42 -9.51 -13.34
C LYS A 373 4.51 -8.32 -14.30
N MET A 374 4.84 -7.13 -13.80
CA MET A 374 4.87 -5.89 -14.57
C MET A 374 6.24 -5.55 -15.14
N ALA A 375 7.32 -6.18 -14.68
CA ALA A 375 8.68 -5.84 -15.07
C ALA A 375 8.84 -5.82 -16.60
N TRP A 376 8.33 -6.85 -17.28
CA TRP A 376 8.37 -6.89 -18.74
C TRP A 376 7.51 -5.81 -19.41
N GLU A 377 6.28 -5.60 -18.92
CA GLU A 377 5.39 -4.55 -19.43
C GLU A 377 6.04 -3.16 -19.30
N VAL A 378 6.68 -2.87 -18.15
CA VAL A 378 7.41 -1.62 -17.88
C VAL A 378 8.65 -1.46 -18.76
N LEU A 379 9.41 -2.54 -18.97
CA LEU A 379 10.61 -2.52 -19.82
C LEU A 379 10.28 -2.30 -21.30
N VAL A 380 9.22 -2.95 -21.78
CA VAL A 380 8.83 -2.95 -23.21
C VAL A 380 7.92 -1.78 -23.56
N ALA A 381 7.26 -1.12 -22.59
CA ALA A 381 6.43 0.05 -22.81
C ALA A 381 7.19 1.13 -23.61
N LYS A 382 7.02 1.14 -24.93
CA LYS A 382 7.59 2.13 -25.84
C LYS A 382 6.96 3.48 -25.51
N LEU A 383 7.80 4.51 -25.40
CA LEU A 383 7.36 5.90 -25.29
C LEU A 383 6.31 6.15 -26.38
N LEU A 384 5.05 6.38 -25.97
CA LEU A 384 3.95 6.63 -26.89
C LEU A 384 4.32 7.80 -27.81
N PRO A 385 4.28 7.62 -29.15
CA PRO A 385 4.54 8.71 -30.08
C PRO A 385 3.36 9.69 -30.00
N GLY A 386 3.59 10.85 -29.39
CA GLY A 386 2.56 11.88 -29.16
C GLY A 386 2.59 12.49 -27.75
N ALA A 387 3.23 11.81 -26.79
CA ALA A 387 3.58 12.45 -25.52
C ALA A 387 4.79 13.36 -25.75
N THR A 388 4.52 14.66 -25.90
CA THR A 388 5.54 15.70 -26.07
C THR A 388 6.57 15.59 -24.93
N SER A 389 7.74 15.04 -25.28
CA SER A 389 9.05 15.26 -24.67
C SER A 389 9.20 15.05 -23.16
N ARG A 390 10.22 14.25 -22.82
CA ARG A 390 10.89 14.07 -21.51
C ARG A 390 10.14 13.17 -20.52
N ARG A 391 10.57 11.91 -20.36
CA ARG A 391 10.80 11.22 -19.06
C ARG A 391 11.14 9.72 -19.24
N PRO A 392 12.39 9.37 -19.58
CA PRO A 392 12.92 8.03 -19.30
C PRO A 392 12.86 7.67 -17.80
N HIS A 393 12.74 8.67 -16.91
CA HIS A 393 12.54 8.50 -15.47
C HIS A 393 11.22 7.81 -15.08
N CYS A 394 10.18 7.82 -15.91
CA CYS A 394 8.93 7.13 -15.55
C CYS A 394 9.14 5.59 -15.46
N ARG A 395 10.11 5.03 -16.23
CA ARG A 395 10.52 3.62 -16.12
C ARG A 395 11.32 3.35 -14.85
N LEU A 396 12.29 4.21 -14.50
CA LEU A 396 13.06 4.03 -13.25
C LEU A 396 12.16 4.21 -12.03
N HIS A 397 11.31 5.22 -12.00
CA HIS A 397 10.45 5.54 -10.87
C HIS A 397 9.31 4.55 -10.68
N SER A 398 8.78 3.95 -11.77
CA SER A 398 7.86 2.80 -11.64
C SER A 398 8.59 1.58 -11.07
N LEU A 399 9.82 1.26 -11.51
CA LEU A 399 10.65 0.22 -10.89
C LEU A 399 10.98 0.53 -9.40
N GLN A 400 11.03 1.81 -9.04
CA GLN A 400 11.37 2.35 -7.71
C GLN A 400 10.25 2.18 -6.66
N TYR A 401 8.97 2.28 -7.06
CA TYR A 401 7.83 1.99 -6.17
C TYR A 401 7.71 0.51 -5.77
N TYR A 402 8.45 -0.38 -6.41
CA TYR A 402 8.52 -1.79 -6.03
C TYR A 402 9.58 -2.09 -4.94
N HIS A 403 10.26 -1.06 -4.43
CA HIS A 403 11.28 -1.19 -3.39
C HIS A 403 10.79 -1.53 -1.96
N PRO A 404 9.48 -1.48 -1.58
CA PRO A 404 9.04 -2.04 -0.29
C PRO A 404 9.44 -3.51 -0.11
N CYS A 405 9.68 -4.24 -1.21
CA CYS A 405 10.17 -5.61 -1.21
C CYS A 405 11.54 -5.80 -0.54
N PHE A 406 12.36 -4.75 -0.44
CA PHE A 406 13.67 -4.78 0.21
C PHE A 406 13.68 -4.07 1.56
N ARG A 407 12.69 -3.21 1.88
CA ARG A 407 12.56 -2.56 3.21
C ARG A 407 12.02 -3.51 4.28
N HIS A 408 11.26 -4.53 3.89
CA HIS A 408 10.59 -5.45 4.81
C HIS A 408 10.75 -6.90 4.33
N ASP A 409 11.97 -7.44 4.37
CA ASP A 409 12.12 -8.89 4.45
C ASP A 409 12.20 -9.29 5.93
N PRO A 410 11.12 -9.82 6.54
CA PRO A 410 11.19 -10.41 7.87
C PRO A 410 12.10 -11.65 7.93
N ARG A 411 12.69 -12.10 6.81
CA ARG A 411 13.64 -13.22 6.74
C ARG A 411 15.10 -12.84 7.03
N SER A 412 15.39 -11.64 7.51
CA SER A 412 16.73 -11.31 8.03
C SER A 412 17.04 -11.97 9.39
N LEU A 413 16.16 -12.85 9.90
CA LEU A 413 16.49 -13.84 10.92
C LEU A 413 16.67 -15.21 10.24
N PRO A 414 17.83 -15.87 10.38
CA PRO A 414 18.15 -17.07 9.63
C PRO A 414 17.45 -18.28 10.25
N THR A 415 16.40 -18.79 9.62
CA THR A 415 16.12 -20.23 9.65
C THR A 415 15.38 -20.66 8.39
N SER A 416 16.02 -21.60 7.70
CA SER A 416 15.56 -22.37 6.56
C SER A 416 14.19 -23.03 6.78
N LEU A 417 13.28 -22.92 5.82
CA LEU A 417 12.59 -24.05 5.16
C LEU A 417 11.49 -23.50 4.24
N GLY A 418 11.62 -23.81 2.95
CA GLY A 418 10.75 -23.29 1.90
C GLY A 418 9.35 -23.88 1.93
N CYS A 419 8.37 -23.08 1.49
CA CYS A 419 7.03 -23.57 1.19
C CYS A 419 6.70 -23.35 -0.29
N ARG A 420 6.64 -24.47 -1.00
CA ARG A 420 6.08 -24.64 -2.33
C ARG A 420 4.56 -24.40 -2.25
N LEU A 421 4.04 -23.54 -3.12
CA LEU A 421 2.61 -23.38 -3.36
C LEU A 421 2.02 -24.67 -3.95
N HIS A 422 0.95 -25.20 -3.36
CA HIS A 422 0.05 -26.14 -4.02
C HIS A 422 -1.36 -25.56 -4.07
N SER A 423 -1.87 -25.42 -5.29
CA SER A 423 -3.21 -25.02 -5.65
C SER A 423 -4.14 -26.22 -5.48
N TYR A 424 -5.24 -26.09 -4.74
CA TYR A 424 -6.31 -27.09 -4.73
C TYR A 424 -7.61 -26.52 -5.30
N SER A 425 -7.93 -27.02 -6.50
CA SER A 425 -9.24 -26.98 -7.13
C SER A 425 -10.00 -28.23 -6.69
N THR A 426 -11.14 -28.08 -6.00
CA THR A 426 -11.97 -29.22 -5.58
C THR A 426 -13.04 -29.53 -6.61
N HIS A 427 -13.01 -30.74 -7.17
CA HIS A 427 -14.14 -31.34 -7.87
C HIS A 427 -14.40 -32.78 -7.42
N ARG A 428 -15.66 -33.00 -7.01
CA ARG A 428 -16.47 -34.25 -7.01
C ARG A 428 -16.30 -35.36 -5.94
N ARG A 429 -17.44 -35.55 -5.26
CA ARG A 429 -18.27 -36.78 -5.06
C ARG A 429 -17.89 -37.81 -3.97
N HIS A 430 -18.91 -38.06 -3.14
CA HIS A 430 -19.18 -39.15 -2.20
C HIS A 430 -18.44 -40.49 -2.39
N ARG A 431 -17.88 -41.02 -1.29
CA ARG A 431 -18.27 -42.33 -0.71
C ARG A 431 -17.63 -42.56 0.67
N HIS A 432 -18.41 -43.18 1.56
CA HIS A 432 -18.08 -43.61 2.92
C HIS A 432 -16.87 -44.56 3.04
N LYS A 433 -16.01 -44.35 4.05
CA LYS A 433 -15.48 -45.38 4.99
C LYS A 433 -14.72 -44.74 6.17
N LYS A 434 -14.79 -45.42 7.32
CA LYS A 434 -14.53 -45.04 8.74
C LYS A 434 -13.12 -44.46 9.09
N PRO A 435 -12.96 -43.83 10.27
CA PRO A 435 -11.94 -42.81 10.52
C PRO A 435 -10.60 -43.38 11.02
N ARG A 436 -9.49 -42.81 10.54
CA ARG A 436 -8.18 -42.88 11.20
C ARG A 436 -7.78 -41.47 11.63
N LYS A 437 -7.32 -41.40 12.88
CA LYS A 437 -7.09 -40.22 13.72
C LYS A 437 -6.47 -39.03 12.96
N SER A 438 -7.17 -37.90 13.03
CA SER A 438 -6.83 -36.63 12.38
C SER A 438 -5.73 -35.88 13.15
N ALA A 439 -4.86 -35.24 12.37
CA ALA A 439 -3.83 -34.28 12.76
C ALA A 439 -4.44 -33.03 13.42
N TYR A 440 -4.81 -33.16 14.70
CA TYR A 440 -5.32 -32.05 15.52
C TYR A 440 -4.34 -31.65 16.64
N TYR A 441 -3.11 -32.19 16.67
CA TYR A 441 -2.12 -31.97 17.74
C TYR A 441 -0.81 -31.31 17.29
N ALA A 442 -0.73 -30.73 16.09
CA ALA A 442 0.53 -30.12 15.60
C ALA A 442 0.61 -28.57 15.76
N VAL A 443 -0.37 -27.92 16.40
CA VAL A 443 -0.40 -26.45 16.56
C VAL A 443 -0.36 -26.02 18.04
N VAL A 444 -0.47 -26.96 18.99
CA VAL A 444 -0.46 -26.65 20.44
C VAL A 444 0.92 -26.89 21.09
N ASP A 445 1.83 -27.65 20.46
CA ASP A 445 3.11 -28.00 21.07
C ASP A 445 4.27 -27.01 20.80
N PHE A 446 4.10 -26.00 19.93
CA PHE A 446 5.15 -24.98 19.70
C PHE A 446 5.15 -23.83 20.73
N VAL A 447 4.11 -23.72 21.56
CA VAL A 447 4.01 -22.69 22.62
C VAL A 447 4.54 -23.19 23.97
N ARG A 448 4.88 -24.47 24.09
CA ARG A 448 5.31 -25.09 25.36
C ARG A 448 6.82 -25.15 25.58
N GLU A 449 7.63 -24.77 24.58
CA GLU A 449 9.08 -25.00 24.59
C GLU A 449 9.95 -23.75 24.86
N CYS A 450 9.36 -22.63 25.27
CA CYS A 450 10.11 -21.42 25.66
C CYS A 450 10.04 -21.06 27.16
N HIS A 451 9.58 -21.96 28.03
CA HIS A 451 9.50 -21.72 29.47
C HIS A 451 9.96 -22.90 30.33
N VAL A 452 11.22 -23.32 30.18
CA VAL A 452 11.93 -24.08 31.23
C VAL A 452 13.42 -23.71 31.23
N HIS A 453 13.80 -22.70 32.02
CA HIS A 453 15.04 -22.71 32.82
C HIS A 453 15.05 -21.56 33.82
N ALA A 454 14.31 -21.74 34.91
CA ALA A 454 14.67 -21.20 36.22
C ALA A 454 13.95 -22.04 37.29
N SER A 455 14.70 -22.91 37.96
CA SER A 455 14.34 -23.42 39.28
C SER A 455 15.54 -23.13 40.18
N PRO A 456 15.33 -22.81 41.47
CA PRO A 456 15.10 -23.88 42.42
C PRO A 456 13.98 -23.64 43.46
N LYS A 457 13.28 -24.73 43.74
CA LYS A 457 12.81 -25.24 45.06
C LYS A 457 12.16 -24.26 46.04
N SER A 458 10.86 -24.44 46.30
CA SER A 458 10.32 -25.25 47.43
C SER A 458 8.88 -24.83 47.80
N GLY A 459 8.06 -25.79 48.26
CA GLY A 459 7.06 -25.52 49.30
C GLY A 459 5.61 -25.16 48.92
N SER A 460 4.81 -26.15 48.49
CA SER A 460 3.54 -26.54 49.13
C SER A 460 2.46 -25.47 49.52
N SER A 461 1.33 -25.57 48.81
CA SER A 461 -0.08 -25.68 49.31
C SER A 461 -1.06 -24.50 49.21
N ARG A 462 -2.31 -24.87 48.86
CA ARG A 462 -3.61 -24.15 48.98
C ARG A 462 -3.85 -22.99 48.01
N SER A 463 -5.05 -22.57 47.64
CA SER A 463 -6.43 -23.08 47.58
C SER A 463 -7.28 -21.90 47.06
N ALA A 464 -8.19 -22.15 46.11
CA ALA A 464 -9.46 -21.44 45.87
C ALA A 464 -9.52 -19.95 45.41
N ARG A 465 -10.54 -19.72 44.55
CA ARG A 465 -11.46 -18.56 44.39
C ARG A 465 -11.08 -17.31 43.56
N ALA A 466 -11.84 -17.16 42.45
CA ALA A 466 -12.77 -16.08 42.08
C ALA A 466 -12.37 -14.59 42.17
N ALA A 467 -12.54 -13.86 41.03
CA ALA A 467 -13.26 -12.58 40.84
C ALA A 467 -12.83 -11.97 39.47
N ARG A 468 -13.72 -11.70 38.51
CA ARG A 468 -14.44 -10.42 38.28
C ARG A 468 -13.56 -9.18 38.54
N VAL A 469 -13.14 -8.48 37.47
CA VAL A 469 -13.68 -7.20 36.99
C VAL A 469 -13.49 -7.17 35.48
#